data_AF-A0A7L5BEW4-F1
#
_entry.id   AF-A0A7L5BEW4-F1
#
_cell.length_a   1.000
_cell.length_b   1.000
_cell.length_c   1.000
_cell.angle_alpha   90.00
_cell.angle_beta   90.00
_cell.angle_gamma   90.00
#
_symmetry.space_group_name_H-M   'P 1'
#
loop_
_entity.id
_entity.type
_entity.pdbx_description
1 polymer ?
#
loop_
_entity_poly.entity_id
_entity_poly.type
_entity_poly.pdbx_seq_one_letter_code
_entity_poly.pdbx_strand_id
1 'polypeptide(L)'
;MNESCPVPTPAERQVQDILERTEAAMMSTIHAALERASKQAAVEFRAVGSEMQPPPHDYFAAVAHQQLFLLLCGADPQTFKGGDPEIAGHIIRNAQNISDHYWTKKDASSGN
;
A
#
# COMPACT_ATOMS: atom_id res chain seq x y z
N MET A 1 9.00 -27.05 -23.16
CA MET A 1 8.03 -26.43 -24.07
C MET A 1 8.26 -24.94 -23.99
N ASN A 2 8.50 -24.25 -25.12
CA ASN A 2 8.82 -22.83 -25.14
C ASN A 2 7.55 -22.02 -24.84
N GLU A 3 7.31 -21.74 -23.55
CA GLU A 3 6.34 -20.73 -23.16
C GLU A 3 6.98 -19.35 -23.31
N SER A 4 7.16 -18.93 -24.56
CA SER A 4 7.49 -17.54 -24.83
C SER A 4 6.27 -16.72 -24.45
N CYS A 5 6.39 -15.91 -23.39
CA CYS A 5 5.37 -14.91 -23.06
C CYS A 5 5.01 -14.14 -24.35
N PRO A 6 3.74 -14.09 -24.74
CA PRO A 6 3.35 -13.48 -26.01
C PRO A 6 3.73 -12.00 -26.01
N VAL A 7 4.36 -11.56 -27.11
CA VAL A 7 4.71 -10.14 -27.28
C VAL A 7 3.41 -9.34 -27.44
N PRO A 8 3.18 -8.30 -26.62
CA PRO A 8 1.94 -7.56 -26.70
C PRO A 8 1.82 -6.80 -28.03
N THR A 9 0.61 -6.79 -28.57
CA THR A 9 0.24 -5.99 -29.73
C THR A 9 0.51 -4.49 -29.45
N PRO A 10 0.63 -3.65 -30.49
CA PRO A 10 0.80 -2.21 -30.28
C PRO A 10 -0.31 -1.58 -29.42
N ALA A 11 -1.55 -2.05 -29.56
CA ALA A 11 -2.69 -1.56 -28.76
C ALA A 11 -2.56 -1.98 -27.28
N GLU A 12 -2.20 -3.23 -27.00
CA GLU A 12 -1.97 -3.71 -25.63
C GLU A 12 -0.82 -2.95 -24.96
N ARG A 13 0.25 -2.63 -25.69
CA ARG A 13 1.35 -1.79 -25.18
C ARG A 13 0.88 -0.39 -24.82
N GLN A 14 0.04 0.23 -25.66
CA GLN A 14 -0.50 1.55 -25.35
C GLN A 14 -1.38 1.55 -24.10
N VAL A 15 -2.19 0.49 -23.91
CA VAL A 15 -3.00 0.32 -22.69
C VAL A 15 -2.11 0.14 -21.46
N GLN A 16 -1.09 -0.72 -21.55
CA GLN A 16 -0.13 -0.91 -20.47
C GLN A 16 0.57 0.40 -20.09
N ASP A 17 1.07 1.16 -21.07
CA ASP A 17 1.71 2.45 -20.84
C ASP A 17 0.78 3.45 -20.14
N ILE A 18 -0.52 3.42 -20.45
CA ILE A 18 -1.53 4.27 -19.79
C ILE A 18 -1.71 3.84 -18.34
N LEU A 19 -1.85 2.54 -18.08
CA LEU A 19 -2.01 2.01 -16.73
C LEU A 19 -0.80 2.34 -15.86
N GLU A 20 0.42 2.04 -16.32
CA GLU A 20 1.64 2.29 -15.57
C GLU A 20 1.82 3.77 -15.21
N ARG A 21 1.59 4.68 -16.17
CA ARG A 21 1.67 6.13 -15.89
C ARG A 21 0.59 6.59 -14.92
N THR A 22 -0.61 6.03 -15.01
CA THR A 22 -1.73 6.39 -14.14
C THR A 22 -1.49 5.89 -12.71
N GLU A 23 -1.02 4.65 -12.56
CA GLU A 23 -0.64 4.07 -11.28
C GLU A 23 0.50 4.85 -10.62
N ALA A 24 1.53 5.22 -11.37
CA ALA A 24 2.64 6.04 -10.87
C ALA A 24 2.14 7.42 -10.38
N ALA A 25 1.26 8.08 -11.14
CA ALA A 25 0.68 9.36 -10.76
C ALA A 25 -0.20 9.25 -9.50
N MET A 26 -0.99 8.17 -9.40
CA MET A 26 -1.80 7.88 -8.22
C MET A 26 -0.92 7.69 -6.98
N MET A 27 0.13 6.86 -7.07
CA MET A 27 1.05 6.62 -5.95
C MET A 27 1.80 7.88 -5.54
N SER A 28 2.23 8.70 -6.49
CA SER A 28 2.83 10.01 -6.19
C SER A 28 1.88 10.92 -5.40
N THR A 29 0.59 10.88 -5.73
CA THR A 29 -0.43 11.68 -5.03
C THR A 29 -0.65 11.17 -3.61
N ILE A 30 -0.69 9.85 -3.42
CA ILE A 30 -0.82 9.22 -2.10
C ILE A 30 0.36 9.60 -1.20
N HIS A 31 1.60 9.46 -1.68
CA HIS A 31 2.79 9.83 -0.90
C HIS A 31 2.78 11.30 -0.49
N ALA A 32 2.42 12.21 -1.40
CA ALA A 32 2.31 13.63 -1.08
C ALA A 32 1.21 13.92 -0.04
N ALA A 33 0.11 13.16 -0.04
CA ALA A 33 -0.96 13.30 0.94
C ALA A 33 -0.50 12.85 2.34
N LEU A 34 0.23 11.73 2.44
CA LEU A 34 0.76 11.23 3.71
C LEU A 34 1.74 12.22 4.38
N GLU A 35 2.69 12.72 3.59
CA GLU A 35 3.63 13.77 3.99
C GLU A 35 2.91 15.03 4.49
N ARG A 36 1.92 15.51 3.71
CA ARG A 36 1.14 16.70 4.08
C ARG A 36 0.41 16.48 5.40
N ALA A 37 -0.23 15.33 5.58
CA ALA A 37 -0.99 15.02 6.79
C ALA A 37 -0.09 15.01 8.03
N SER A 38 1.08 14.38 7.96
CA SER A 38 2.04 14.37 9.08
C SER A 38 2.55 15.77 9.45
N LYS A 39 2.93 16.57 8.44
CA LYS A 39 3.34 17.96 8.66
C LYS A 39 2.23 18.82 9.26
N GLN A 40 1.01 18.69 8.74
CA GLN A 40 -0.14 19.45 9.20
C GLN A 40 -0.48 19.12 10.65
N ALA A 41 -0.53 17.84 11.01
CA ALA A 41 -0.76 17.41 12.39
C ALA A 41 0.29 18.01 13.36
N ALA A 42 1.56 18.03 12.95
CA ALA A 42 2.61 18.64 13.76
C ALA A 42 2.46 20.16 13.94
N VAL A 43 1.99 20.87 12.91
CA VAL A 43 1.67 22.31 13.00
C VAL A 43 0.50 22.54 13.95
N GLU A 44 -0.58 21.78 13.81
CA GLU A 44 -1.80 21.94 14.61
C GLU A 44 -1.58 21.60 16.09
N PHE A 45 -0.82 20.55 16.40
CA PHE A 45 -0.45 20.20 17.77
C PHE A 45 0.31 21.34 18.45
N ARG A 46 1.24 21.98 17.74
CA ARG A 46 1.96 23.17 18.25
C ARG A 46 1.03 24.36 18.43
N ALA A 47 0.10 24.58 17.49
CA ALA A 47 -0.83 25.71 17.54
C ALA A 47 -1.76 25.67 18.76
N VAL A 48 -2.13 24.47 19.22
CA VAL A 48 -2.95 24.28 20.43
C VAL A 48 -2.12 24.13 21.71
N GLY A 49 -0.80 24.29 21.63
CA GLY A 49 0.10 24.14 22.78
C GLY A 49 0.13 22.72 23.35
N SER A 50 -0.11 21.70 22.53
CA SER A 50 -0.11 20.31 22.99
C SER A 50 1.30 19.86 23.36
N GLU A 51 1.45 19.20 24.50
CA GLU A 51 2.68 18.50 24.90
C GLU A 51 2.79 17.11 24.27
N MET A 52 1.74 16.64 23.59
CA MET A 52 1.76 15.35 22.90
C MET A 52 2.68 15.40 21.68
N GLN A 53 3.35 14.28 21.43
CA GLN A 53 4.11 14.13 20.19
C GLN A 53 3.14 13.97 19.00
N PRO A 54 3.30 14.76 17.92
CA PRO A 54 2.51 14.58 16.71
C PRO A 54 2.73 13.18 16.10
N PRO A 55 1.70 12.59 15.47
CA PRO A 55 1.85 11.29 14.83
C PRO A 55 2.93 11.30 13.72
N PRO A 56 3.76 10.24 13.63
CA PRO A 56 4.75 10.12 12.56
C PRO A 56 4.08 9.85 11.20
N HIS A 57 4.84 9.98 10.12
CA HIS A 57 4.38 9.67 8.75
C HIS A 57 3.72 8.28 8.65
N ASP A 58 4.34 7.26 9.27
CA ASP A 58 3.88 5.87 9.17
C ASP A 58 2.54 5.62 9.85
N TYR A 59 2.14 6.49 10.80
CA TYR A 59 0.78 6.47 11.34
C TYR A 59 -0.25 6.72 10.25
N PHE A 60 -0.04 7.73 9.41
CA PHE A 60 -0.96 8.04 8.31
C PHE A 60 -0.90 6.98 7.20
N ALA A 61 0.27 6.40 6.96
CA ALA A 61 0.40 5.27 6.04
C ALA A 61 -0.44 4.06 6.53
N ALA A 62 -0.41 3.76 7.82
CA ALA A 62 -1.23 2.71 8.42
C ALA A 62 -2.74 3.01 8.31
N VAL A 63 -3.15 4.27 8.56
CA VAL A 63 -4.55 4.70 8.37
C VAL A 63 -5.00 4.52 6.93
N ALA A 64 -4.20 4.96 5.95
CA ALA A 64 -4.50 4.78 4.54
C ALA A 64 -4.58 3.29 4.15
N HIS A 65 -3.61 2.48 4.60
CA HIS A 65 -3.61 1.04 4.36
C HIS A 65 -4.87 0.36 4.92
N GLN A 66 -5.30 0.71 6.14
CA GLN A 66 -6.52 0.16 6.74
C GLN A 66 -7.76 0.51 5.91
N GLN A 67 -7.89 1.76 5.45
CA GLN A 67 -9.02 2.19 4.63
C GLN A 67 -9.06 1.47 3.28
N LEU A 68 -7.90 1.30 2.63
CA LEU A 68 -7.79 0.55 1.37
C LEU A 68 -8.10 -0.94 1.57
N PHE A 69 -7.67 -1.53 2.69
CA PHE A 69 -8.01 -2.90 3.04
C PHE A 69 -9.54 -3.08 3.17
N LEU A 70 -10.22 -2.17 3.87
CA LEU A 70 -11.68 -2.19 3.99
C LEU A 70 -12.36 -2.06 2.62
N LEU A 71 -11.91 -1.11 1.79
CA LEU A 71 -12.40 -0.92 0.44
C LEU A 71 -12.30 -2.20 -0.39
N LEU A 72 -11.14 -2.87 -0.38
CA LEU A 72 -10.91 -4.11 -1.11
C LEU A 72 -11.78 -5.26 -0.59
N CYS A 73 -12.05 -5.30 0.72
CA CYS A 73 -12.94 -6.29 1.32
C CYS A 73 -14.43 -5.95 1.11
N GLY A 74 -14.77 -4.79 0.54
CA GLY A 74 -16.17 -4.33 0.44
C GLY A 74 -16.79 -3.90 1.78
N ALA A 75 -15.97 -3.65 2.80
CA ALA A 75 -16.43 -3.20 4.11
C ALA A 75 -16.74 -1.70 4.11
N ASP A 76 -17.64 -1.29 5.01
CA ASP A 76 -17.88 0.11 5.30
C ASP A 76 -16.67 0.74 6.02
N PRO A 77 -16.07 1.83 5.48
CA PRO A 77 -14.85 2.42 6.02
C PRO A 77 -14.99 3.11 7.38
N GLN A 78 -16.22 3.40 7.83
CA GLN A 78 -16.51 4.06 9.11
C GLN A 78 -16.87 3.05 10.21
N THR A 79 -17.63 2.02 9.86
CA THR A 79 -18.15 1.03 10.82
C THR A 79 -17.38 -0.29 10.80
N PHE A 80 -16.53 -0.52 9.79
CA PHE A 80 -15.76 -1.75 9.57
C PHE A 80 -16.60 -2.99 9.26
N LYS A 81 -17.92 -2.83 9.06
CA LYS A 81 -18.87 -3.93 8.86
C LYS A 81 -19.09 -4.23 7.38
N GLY A 82 -19.59 -5.42 7.10
CA GLY A 82 -20.06 -5.81 5.76
C GLY A 82 -18.97 -6.32 4.81
N GLY A 83 -17.72 -6.42 5.27
CA GLY A 83 -16.63 -6.95 4.46
C GLY A 83 -16.70 -8.45 4.22
N ASP A 84 -16.08 -8.88 3.13
CA ASP A 84 -15.93 -10.27 2.73
C ASP A 84 -14.69 -10.91 3.41
N PRO A 85 -14.89 -11.89 4.32
CA PRO A 85 -13.78 -12.54 5.02
C PRO A 85 -12.91 -13.43 4.12
N GLU A 86 -13.42 -13.94 3.00
CA GLU A 86 -12.63 -14.73 2.06
C GLU A 86 -11.63 -13.83 1.34
N ILE A 87 -12.10 -12.68 0.81
CA ILE A 87 -11.23 -11.66 0.18
C ILE A 87 -10.19 -11.16 1.19
N ALA A 88 -10.61 -10.84 2.42
CA ALA A 88 -9.71 -10.43 3.49
C ALA A 88 -8.60 -11.48 3.72
N GLY A 89 -8.97 -12.77 3.79
CA GLY A 89 -8.03 -13.87 3.93
C GLY A 89 -7.04 -13.97 2.77
N HIS A 90 -7.47 -13.73 1.52
CA HIS A 90 -6.56 -13.72 0.37
C HIS A 90 -5.56 -12.58 0.42
N ILE A 91 -5.98 -11.38 0.79
CA ILE A 91 -5.09 -10.20 0.91
C ILE A 91 -4.05 -10.42 2.00
N ILE A 92 -4.46 -10.94 3.17
CA ILE A 92 -3.56 -11.24 4.28
C ILE A 92 -2.51 -12.28 3.86
N ARG A 93 -2.94 -13.38 3.21
CA ARG A 93 -2.01 -14.38 2.69
C ARG A 93 -1.05 -13.81 1.65
N ASN A 94 -1.51 -12.90 0.78
CA ASN A 94 -0.64 -12.24 -0.18
C ASN A 94 0.45 -11.41 0.53
N ALA A 95 0.08 -10.63 1.56
CA ALA A 95 1.04 -9.87 2.35
C ALA A 95 2.05 -10.78 3.08
N GLN A 96 1.58 -11.91 3.64
CA GLN A 96 2.45 -12.94 4.22
C GLN A 96 3.43 -13.49 3.19
N ASN A 97 2.95 -13.88 1.99
CA ASN A 97 3.80 -14.40 0.93
C ASN A 97 4.86 -13.39 0.48
N ILE A 98 4.53 -12.10 0.42
CA ILE A 98 5.52 -11.04 0.10
C ILE A 98 6.63 -11.03 1.16
N SER A 99 6.25 -11.06 2.44
CA SER A 99 7.21 -11.13 3.53
C SER A 99 8.10 -12.37 3.44
N ASP A 100 7.49 -13.54 3.30
CA ASP A 100 8.16 -14.83 3.31
C ASP A 100 9.09 -15.02 2.10
N HIS A 101 8.77 -14.42 0.95
CA HIS A 101 9.57 -14.59 -0.27
C HIS A 101 10.62 -13.51 -0.50
N TYR A 102 10.36 -12.27 -0.09
CA TYR A 102 11.23 -11.15 -0.44
C TYR A 102 12.01 -10.57 0.75
N TRP A 103 11.59 -10.82 1.99
CA TRP A 103 12.22 -10.23 3.18
C TRP A 103 12.92 -11.26 4.08
N THR A 104 12.58 -12.54 3.93
CA THR A 104 13.30 -13.62 4.61
C THR A 104 14.70 -13.75 4.03
N LYS A 105 15.69 -13.18 4.72
CA LYS A 105 17.11 -13.32 4.41
C LYS A 105 17.47 -14.81 4.28
N LYS A 106 17.88 -15.22 3.08
CA LYS A 106 18.69 -16.43 2.91
C LYS A 106 20.16 -16.13 3.26
N ASP A 107 20.40 -15.61 4.46
CA ASP A 107 21.76 -15.46 5.02
C ASP A 107 22.06 -16.70 5.88
N ALA A 108 22.19 -17.88 5.25
CA ALA A 108 22.61 -19.11 5.95
C ALA A 108 23.32 -20.13 5.03
N SER A 109 24.16 -19.67 4.09
CA SER A 109 25.11 -20.56 3.41
C SER A 109 26.38 -19.85 2.96
N SER A 110 27.02 -19.10 3.86
CA SER A 110 28.41 -18.69 3.71
C SER A 110 29.01 -18.52 5.11
N GLY A 111 29.62 -19.58 5.64
CA GLY A 111 30.44 -19.49 6.86
C GLY A 111 30.31 -20.66 7.82
N ASN A 112 30.93 -21.81 7.48
CA ASN A 112 32.09 -22.34 8.18
C ASN A 112 32.67 -23.52 7.39
#